data_AF-A0A158QEZ0-F1
#
_entry.id   AF-A0A158QEZ0-F1
#
_cell.length_a   1.000
_cell.length_b   1.000
_cell.length_c   1.000
_cell.angle_alpha   90.00
_cell.angle_beta   90.00
_cell.angle_gamma   90.00
#
_symmetry.space_group_name_H-M   'P 1'
#
loop_
_entity.id
_entity.type
_entity.pdbx_description
1 polymer ?
#
loop_
_entity_poly.entity_id
_entity_poly.type
_entity_poly.pdbx_seq_one_letter_code
_entity_poly.pdbx_strand_id
1 'polypeptide(L)'
;MEESKFAALTRPALVLLSEQIRETSAPLPDPPTWIDASPVGGTFAVLQWKAHKVSEIESYTLTVESKEKQVGSLVDLRKQITDIFTKEFHISPSDNSQVVKYNVTDLSPYTTYKATVQAVNRKVGLSLPSDEMDFQTAEIPPGEPPQDIQMRVSSPTSLEINWDAPQLSNGKILGYKVYYTTRKAYPLSARQAKRTPSQKIRLDDLLPNATYIISISPYNAAGDGPMSDDHYCLILPGVPAQPLNLRTISVEADSAQLMWTKPTVPEGEELLDYSLWYSISNGTSSNLKEDLLVIKPEQTQAILHGLTSDSNYHVRLAGRSSNGHGTTATLDFRTKEHLPDVPVGLPIIIPDPTSIRVSWKAPRKRLDDIRHFKLSWEPLQKTFEGGGSHNILVDPDNRQQIYTATISDLSPQTSYRVSVAAVGIRGTGRTYEFPVVTTWMDIIILNQQTSVEEAVISSSSLEKTVYFILADSIQNILFTVEEIKNISAEDSVTRKGMKFVYYHRKVLSIIDSYLMLDERVVVPAALKQRVLRKFRSSHPGLNRMKTLAIGYTYWPGMYKDRTACQRLTQMSKLWQKPST
;
A
#
# COMPACT_ATOMS: atom_id res chain seq x y z
N MET A 1 -67.22 -42.17 -98.86
CA MET A 1 -65.98 -42.60 -99.55
C MET A 1 -64.88 -42.34 -98.55
N GLU A 2 -64.56 -43.36 -97.76
CA GLU A 2 -63.41 -44.27 -98.02
C GLU A 2 -62.11 -43.48 -97.82
N GLU A 3 -61.09 -43.88 -97.09
CA GLU A 3 -60.57 -45.11 -96.48
C GLU A 3 -59.23 -44.58 -95.87
N SER A 4 -58.53 -45.10 -94.87
CA SER A 4 -58.17 -46.46 -94.56
C SER A 4 -57.30 -46.46 -93.28
N LYS A 5 -57.15 -47.67 -92.72
CA LYS A 5 -56.46 -48.05 -91.47
C LYS A 5 -54.92 -48.03 -91.56
N PHE A 6 -54.32 -48.31 -90.40
CA PHE A 6 -52.94 -48.75 -90.06
C PHE A 6 -51.99 -47.63 -89.59
N ALA A 7 -51.69 -47.52 -88.28
CA ALA A 7 -50.72 -48.31 -87.48
C ALA A 7 -49.28 -48.08 -87.95
N ALA A 8 -48.26 -47.76 -87.14
CA ALA A 8 -48.04 -47.98 -85.72
C ALA A 8 -46.85 -47.14 -85.20
N LEU A 9 -46.73 -47.05 -83.86
CA LEU A 9 -45.50 -46.95 -83.08
C LEU A 9 -44.58 -45.73 -83.28
N THR A 10 -44.60 -44.76 -82.35
CA THR A 10 -43.51 -44.56 -81.35
C THR A 10 -43.77 -43.35 -80.42
N ARG A 11 -43.73 -43.63 -79.10
CA ARG A 11 -43.40 -42.82 -77.91
C ARG A 11 -43.90 -41.35 -77.81
N PRO A 12 -44.52 -40.96 -76.66
CA PRO A 12 -45.03 -39.61 -76.48
C PRO A 12 -43.88 -38.60 -76.33
N ALA A 13 -43.95 -37.54 -77.13
CA ALA A 13 -43.13 -36.35 -76.98
C ALA A 13 -43.46 -35.67 -75.64
N LEU A 14 -42.42 -35.40 -74.87
CA LEU A 14 -42.43 -34.50 -73.72
C LEU A 14 -43.01 -33.14 -74.13
N VAL A 15 -44.20 -32.81 -73.64
CA VAL A 15 -44.70 -31.44 -73.60
C VAL A 15 -44.20 -30.83 -72.30
N LEU A 16 -43.18 -29.97 -72.40
CA LEU A 16 -42.73 -29.12 -71.30
C LEU A 16 -43.82 -28.08 -71.01
N LEU A 17 -44.64 -28.32 -69.99
CA LEU A 17 -45.39 -27.28 -69.30
C LEU A 17 -44.39 -26.53 -68.41
N SER A 18 -43.98 -25.33 -68.80
CA SER A 18 -43.29 -24.43 -67.89
C SER A 18 -44.33 -23.72 -67.02
N GLU A 19 -44.54 -24.22 -65.80
CA GLU A 19 -45.17 -23.43 -64.75
C GLU A 19 -44.19 -22.33 -64.35
N GLN A 20 -44.54 -21.06 -64.60
CA GLN A 20 -43.85 -19.96 -63.96
C GLN A 20 -44.19 -19.96 -62.48
N ILE A 21 -43.34 -20.58 -61.67
CA ILE A 21 -43.34 -20.39 -60.21
C ILE A 21 -42.94 -18.94 -59.96
N ARG A 22 -43.91 -18.08 -59.61
CA ARG A 22 -43.61 -16.76 -59.04
C ARG A 22 -43.23 -16.97 -57.58
N GLU A 23 -41.93 -17.10 -57.34
CA GLU A 23 -41.37 -17.01 -56.01
C GLU A 23 -41.56 -15.58 -55.51
N THR A 24 -42.59 -15.36 -54.68
CA THR A 24 -42.84 -14.07 -54.04
C THR A 24 -42.34 -14.19 -52.61
N SER A 25 -41.13 -13.68 -52.35
CA SER A 25 -40.69 -13.47 -50.97
C SER A 25 -41.53 -12.33 -50.39
N ALA A 26 -42.30 -12.62 -49.35
CA ALA A 26 -43.02 -11.57 -48.62
C ALA A 26 -41.98 -10.66 -47.92
N PRO A 27 -42.07 -9.34 -48.04
CA PRO A 27 -41.15 -8.43 -47.36
C PRO A 27 -41.36 -8.48 -45.84
N LEU A 28 -40.30 -8.21 -45.08
CA LEU A 28 -40.41 -8.03 -43.62
C LEU A 28 -41.40 -6.90 -43.30
N PRO A 29 -42.07 -6.93 -42.14
CA PRO A 29 -42.94 -5.85 -41.73
C PRO A 29 -42.18 -4.52 -41.64
N ASP A 30 -42.85 -3.42 -42.01
CA ASP A 30 -42.31 -2.08 -41.78
C ASP A 30 -42.10 -1.82 -40.26
N PRO A 31 -41.01 -1.14 -39.87
CA PRO A 31 -40.75 -0.79 -38.49
C PRO A 31 -41.85 0.16 -37.95
N PRO A 32 -42.24 0.03 -36.66
CA PRO A 32 -43.08 1.02 -36.01
C PRO A 32 -42.46 2.42 -36.06
N THR A 33 -43.28 3.46 -36.20
CA THR A 33 -42.83 4.86 -36.19
C THR A 33 -43.49 5.64 -35.05
N TRP A 34 -42.92 6.81 -34.73
CA TRP A 34 -43.45 7.71 -33.70
C TRP A 34 -43.64 7.00 -32.35
N ILE A 35 -42.56 6.45 -31.81
CA ILE A 35 -42.56 5.90 -30.46
C ILE A 35 -42.50 7.05 -29.44
N ASP A 36 -43.33 6.98 -28.41
CA ASP A 36 -43.41 7.96 -27.32
C ASP A 36 -43.74 7.26 -26.00
N ALA A 37 -43.40 7.91 -24.88
CA ALA A 37 -43.63 7.42 -23.53
C ALA A 37 -44.47 8.43 -22.75
N SER A 38 -45.78 8.20 -22.66
CA SER A 38 -46.70 9.11 -21.98
C SER A 38 -48.02 8.44 -21.58
N PRO A 39 -48.44 8.48 -20.30
CA PRO A 39 -47.73 9.05 -19.14
C PRO A 39 -46.59 8.17 -18.62
N VAL A 40 -45.66 8.79 -17.88
CA VAL A 40 -44.57 8.10 -17.17
C VAL A 40 -44.74 8.29 -15.66
N GLY A 41 -44.80 7.19 -14.92
CA GLY A 41 -44.88 7.14 -13.46
C GLY A 41 -43.55 6.75 -12.82
N GLY A 42 -43.59 6.49 -11.50
CA GLY A 42 -42.40 6.10 -10.73
C GLY A 42 -41.92 4.68 -11.05
N THR A 43 -42.83 3.75 -11.31
CA THR A 43 -42.51 2.33 -11.59
C THR A 43 -43.12 1.81 -12.88
N PHE A 44 -43.68 2.70 -13.70
CA PHE A 44 -44.34 2.34 -14.93
C PHE A 44 -44.18 3.43 -16.01
N ALA A 45 -44.35 3.04 -17.27
CA ALA A 45 -44.46 3.95 -18.39
C ALA A 45 -45.44 3.38 -19.43
N VAL A 46 -46.31 4.23 -19.97
CA VAL A 46 -47.18 3.85 -21.09
C VAL A 46 -46.47 4.20 -22.39
N LEU A 47 -45.99 3.17 -23.09
CA LEU A 47 -45.39 3.34 -24.41
C LEU A 47 -46.45 3.33 -25.49
N GLN A 48 -46.33 4.24 -26.45
CA GLN A 48 -47.24 4.38 -27.57
C GLN A 48 -46.48 4.49 -28.89
N TRP A 49 -46.99 3.86 -29.95
CA TRP A 49 -46.37 3.91 -31.29
C TRP A 49 -47.40 3.77 -32.41
N LYS A 50 -47.05 4.22 -33.62
CA LYS A 50 -47.87 4.05 -34.82
C LYS A 50 -47.53 2.74 -35.56
N ALA A 51 -48.56 1.96 -35.82
CA ALA A 51 -48.51 0.76 -36.63
C ALA A 51 -48.72 1.07 -38.12
N HIS A 52 -48.01 0.34 -38.98
CA HIS A 52 -48.15 0.45 -40.44
C HIS A 52 -49.25 -0.51 -40.93
N LYS A 53 -50.13 -0.01 -41.79
CA LYS A 53 -51.29 -0.76 -42.32
C LYS A 53 -50.93 -1.80 -43.39
N VAL A 54 -49.73 -1.72 -43.95
CA VAL A 54 -49.33 -2.45 -45.17
C VAL A 54 -48.73 -3.83 -44.88
N SER A 55 -48.26 -4.07 -43.65
CA SER A 55 -47.70 -5.34 -43.22
C SER A 55 -48.72 -6.13 -42.39
N GLU A 56 -48.84 -7.45 -42.65
CA GLU A 56 -49.62 -8.38 -41.83
C GLU A 56 -48.96 -8.52 -40.44
N ILE A 57 -49.02 -7.49 -39.61
CA ILE A 57 -48.43 -7.49 -38.27
C ILE A 57 -49.36 -8.24 -37.32
N GLU A 58 -48.84 -9.29 -36.70
CA GLU A 58 -49.59 -10.12 -35.75
C GLU A 58 -49.36 -9.68 -34.30
N SER A 59 -48.13 -9.29 -33.95
CA SER A 59 -47.77 -8.82 -32.62
C SER A 59 -46.57 -7.86 -32.65
N TYR A 60 -46.22 -7.28 -31.51
CA TYR A 60 -45.00 -6.50 -31.32
C TYR A 60 -44.09 -7.11 -30.27
N THR A 61 -42.80 -6.90 -30.44
CA THR A 61 -41.75 -7.15 -29.46
C THR A 61 -41.21 -5.81 -28.98
N LEU A 62 -41.42 -5.50 -27.71
CA LEU A 62 -40.92 -4.32 -27.04
C LEU A 62 -39.65 -4.68 -26.26
N THR A 63 -38.59 -3.92 -26.46
CA THR A 63 -37.37 -4.00 -25.64
C THR A 63 -37.22 -2.71 -24.86
N VAL A 64 -37.09 -2.82 -23.53
CA VAL A 64 -36.80 -1.71 -22.62
C VAL A 64 -35.51 -2.02 -21.87
N GLU A 65 -34.52 -1.15 -21.99
CA GLU A 65 -33.19 -1.33 -21.42
C GLU A 65 -32.82 -0.12 -20.56
N SER A 66 -32.35 -0.33 -19.32
CA SER A 66 -31.86 0.80 -18.51
C SER A 66 -30.52 1.31 -19.04
N LYS A 67 -30.36 2.63 -19.10
CA LYS A 67 -29.08 3.24 -19.48
C LYS A 67 -28.05 3.22 -18.34
N GLU A 68 -28.53 3.01 -17.12
CA GLU A 68 -27.70 2.98 -15.92
C GLU A 68 -27.48 1.54 -15.46
N LYS A 69 -26.21 1.16 -15.22
CA LYS A 69 -25.88 -0.07 -14.50
C LYS A 69 -26.10 0.17 -13.02
N GLN A 70 -27.21 -0.33 -12.47
CA GLN A 70 -27.41 -0.36 -11.02
C GLN A 70 -26.31 -1.23 -10.39
N VAL A 71 -25.41 -0.63 -9.61
CA VAL A 71 -24.35 -1.34 -8.89
C VAL A 71 -25.02 -2.24 -7.85
N GLY A 72 -24.89 -3.56 -8.01
CA GLY A 72 -25.35 -4.55 -7.02
C GLY A 72 -26.69 -5.23 -7.28
N SER A 73 -27.41 -4.91 -8.36
CA SER A 73 -28.64 -5.63 -8.73
C SER A 73 -28.37 -6.67 -9.81
N LEU A 74 -28.64 -7.95 -9.50
CA LEU A 74 -28.55 -9.09 -10.44
C LEU A 74 -29.78 -9.19 -11.38
N VAL A 75 -30.66 -8.19 -11.39
CA VAL A 75 -31.84 -8.17 -12.25
C VAL A 75 -31.42 -7.77 -13.65
N ASP A 76 -31.69 -8.63 -14.65
CA ASP A 76 -31.52 -8.30 -16.06
C ASP A 76 -32.19 -6.94 -16.37
N LEU A 77 -31.37 -5.90 -16.55
CA LEU A 77 -31.81 -4.52 -16.78
C LEU A 77 -32.42 -4.30 -18.18
N ARG A 78 -32.58 -5.39 -18.93
CA ARG A 78 -33.23 -5.46 -20.24
C ARG A 78 -34.48 -6.32 -20.12
N LYS A 79 -35.64 -5.67 -20.18
CA LYS A 79 -36.94 -6.32 -20.24
C LYS A 79 -37.36 -6.44 -21.70
N GLN A 80 -37.50 -7.66 -22.18
CA GLN A 80 -38.07 -7.93 -23.50
C GLN A 80 -39.47 -8.50 -23.33
N ILE A 81 -40.45 -7.83 -23.92
CA ILE A 81 -41.87 -8.18 -23.84
C ILE A 81 -42.30 -8.54 -25.26
N THR A 82 -42.68 -9.79 -25.46
CA THR A 82 -43.14 -10.32 -26.75
C THR A 82 -44.65 -10.45 -26.78
N ASP A 83 -45.20 -10.78 -27.95
CA ASP A 83 -46.60 -11.19 -28.11
C ASP A 83 -47.63 -10.12 -27.71
N ILE A 84 -47.30 -8.85 -27.92
CA ILE A 84 -48.26 -7.75 -27.77
C ILE A 84 -49.21 -7.76 -28.98
N PHE A 85 -50.34 -8.46 -28.86
CA PHE A 85 -51.28 -8.69 -29.97
C PHE A 85 -52.13 -7.46 -30.33
N THR A 86 -52.27 -7.19 -31.63
CA THR A 86 -53.02 -6.04 -32.17
C THR A 86 -54.55 -6.16 -32.06
N LYS A 87 -55.07 -7.36 -31.81
CA LYS A 87 -56.52 -7.67 -31.87
C LYS A 87 -57.37 -7.08 -30.74
N GLU A 88 -56.76 -6.43 -29.75
CA GLU A 88 -57.47 -5.90 -28.58
C GLU A 88 -57.61 -4.36 -28.58
N PHE A 89 -57.18 -3.67 -29.64
CA PHE A 89 -57.12 -2.19 -29.66
C PHE A 89 -58.15 -1.57 -30.62
N HIS A 90 -58.93 -0.59 -30.12
CA HIS A 90 -59.96 0.12 -30.89
C HIS A 90 -59.36 1.11 -31.91
N ILE A 91 -59.85 1.07 -33.16
CA ILE A 91 -59.39 1.89 -34.30
C ILE A 91 -60.39 3.03 -34.53
N SER A 92 -59.89 4.28 -34.67
CA SER A 92 -60.72 5.39 -35.19
C SER A 92 -60.69 5.41 -36.72
N PRO A 93 -61.83 5.57 -37.44
CA PRO A 93 -61.86 5.54 -38.90
C PRO A 93 -61.22 6.75 -39.60
N SER A 94 -60.93 7.83 -38.86
CA SER A 94 -60.60 9.15 -39.41
C SER A 94 -59.12 9.42 -39.61
N ASP A 95 -58.23 8.59 -39.06
CA ASP A 95 -56.78 8.74 -39.22
C ASP A 95 -56.16 7.42 -39.67
N ASN A 96 -55.34 7.45 -40.70
CA ASN A 96 -54.81 6.25 -41.36
C ASN A 96 -53.64 5.61 -40.57
N SER A 97 -53.52 5.91 -39.27
CA SER A 97 -52.51 5.37 -38.35
C SER A 97 -53.17 4.71 -37.14
N GLN A 98 -52.88 3.43 -36.91
CA GLN A 98 -53.26 2.71 -35.70
C GLN A 98 -52.24 3.02 -34.60
N VAL A 99 -52.67 3.63 -33.50
CA VAL A 99 -51.79 3.85 -32.33
C VAL A 99 -51.94 2.69 -31.36
N VAL A 100 -50.84 2.00 -31.11
CA VAL A 100 -50.77 0.91 -30.11
C VAL A 100 -50.26 1.50 -28.80
N LYS A 101 -50.82 1.04 -27.67
CA LYS A 101 -50.39 1.46 -26.33
C LYS A 101 -50.09 0.24 -25.49
N TYR A 102 -48.99 0.28 -24.74
CA TYR A 102 -48.60 -0.79 -23.83
C TYR A 102 -48.09 -0.21 -22.51
N ASN A 103 -48.63 -0.70 -21.39
CA ASN A 103 -48.20 -0.29 -20.06
C ASN A 103 -47.05 -1.18 -19.56
N VAL A 104 -45.85 -0.62 -19.48
CA VAL A 104 -44.67 -1.30 -18.93
C VAL A 104 -44.63 -1.05 -17.43
N THR A 105 -44.70 -2.11 -16.63
CA THR A 105 -44.59 -2.06 -15.15
C THR A 105 -43.25 -2.59 -14.66
N ASP A 106 -43.03 -2.50 -13.34
CA ASP A 106 -41.84 -3.00 -12.64
C ASP A 106 -40.54 -2.30 -13.06
N LEU A 107 -40.66 -1.03 -13.44
CA LEU A 107 -39.52 -0.16 -13.70
C LEU A 107 -38.95 0.35 -12.38
N SER A 108 -37.63 0.57 -12.35
CA SER A 108 -36.95 1.21 -11.22
C SER A 108 -37.27 2.71 -11.21
N PRO A 109 -37.56 3.32 -10.05
CA PRO A 109 -37.79 4.76 -9.94
C PRO A 109 -36.58 5.60 -10.31
N TYR A 110 -36.83 6.82 -10.77
CA TYR A 110 -35.82 7.80 -11.15
C TYR A 110 -34.71 7.25 -12.09
N THR A 111 -35.04 6.28 -12.94
CA THR A 111 -34.10 5.56 -13.79
C THR A 111 -34.37 5.89 -15.25
N THR A 112 -33.30 6.15 -16.00
CA THR A 112 -33.40 6.42 -17.45
C THR A 112 -33.42 5.10 -18.22
N TYR A 113 -34.45 4.93 -19.05
CA TYR A 113 -34.65 3.78 -19.92
C TYR A 113 -34.62 4.18 -21.38
N LYS A 114 -34.24 3.21 -22.22
CA LYS A 114 -34.30 3.24 -23.67
C LYS A 114 -35.29 2.18 -24.14
N ALA A 115 -36.26 2.57 -24.96
CA ALA A 115 -37.24 1.67 -25.55
C ALA A 115 -37.11 1.58 -27.08
N THR A 116 -37.30 0.37 -27.61
CA THR A 116 -37.40 0.08 -29.05
C THR A 116 -38.49 -0.95 -29.30
N VAL A 117 -39.24 -0.81 -30.38
CA VAL A 117 -40.31 -1.74 -30.75
C VAL A 117 -40.02 -2.36 -32.11
N GLN A 118 -40.23 -3.67 -32.24
CA GLN A 118 -40.19 -4.40 -33.49
C GLN A 118 -41.56 -5.02 -33.77
N ALA A 119 -42.02 -4.93 -35.02
CA ALA A 119 -43.22 -5.62 -35.47
C ALA A 119 -42.91 -7.08 -35.81
N VAL A 120 -43.84 -7.98 -35.51
CA VAL A 120 -43.70 -9.42 -35.71
C VAL A 120 -44.74 -9.88 -36.73
N ASN A 121 -44.27 -10.56 -37.78
CA ASN A 121 -45.10 -11.39 -38.65
C ASN A 121 -44.63 -12.84 -38.52
N ARG A 122 -45.53 -13.78 -38.19
CA ARG A 122 -45.14 -15.17 -37.91
C ARG A 122 -44.61 -15.94 -39.12
N LYS A 123 -44.94 -15.50 -40.35
CA LYS A 123 -44.47 -16.14 -41.59
C LYS A 123 -43.14 -15.59 -42.08
N VAL A 124 -42.83 -14.31 -41.78
CA VAL A 124 -41.68 -13.60 -42.36
C VAL A 124 -40.61 -13.23 -41.34
N GLY A 125 -40.98 -12.94 -40.09
CA GLY A 125 -40.06 -12.59 -39.00
C GLY A 125 -40.25 -11.18 -38.43
N LEU A 126 -39.18 -10.64 -37.83
CA LEU A 126 -39.15 -9.34 -37.15
C LEU A 126 -38.83 -8.19 -38.10
N SER A 127 -39.51 -7.06 -37.94
CA SER A 127 -39.10 -5.80 -38.58
C SER A 127 -37.73 -5.33 -38.06
N LEU A 128 -37.16 -4.33 -38.75
CA LEU A 128 -36.16 -3.47 -38.12
C LEU A 128 -36.74 -2.82 -36.84
N PRO A 129 -35.91 -2.51 -35.83
CA PRO A 129 -36.34 -1.73 -34.68
C PRO A 129 -36.89 -0.36 -35.11
N SER A 130 -37.84 0.16 -34.34
CA SER A 130 -38.21 1.57 -34.38
C SER A 130 -37.01 2.47 -34.04
N ASP A 131 -37.18 3.77 -34.24
CA ASP A 131 -36.30 4.75 -33.60
C ASP A 131 -36.25 4.52 -32.08
N GLU A 132 -35.12 4.89 -31.49
CA GLU A 132 -34.89 4.76 -30.05
C GLU A 132 -35.62 5.88 -29.30
N MET A 133 -36.36 5.52 -28.25
CA MET A 133 -37.01 6.49 -27.36
C MET A 133 -36.44 6.41 -25.95
N ASP A 134 -35.96 7.54 -25.45
CA ASP A 134 -35.51 7.68 -24.07
C ASP A 134 -36.62 8.25 -23.20
N PHE A 135 -36.78 7.69 -22.01
CA PHE A 135 -37.64 8.26 -20.98
C PHE A 135 -37.06 7.98 -19.59
N GLN A 136 -37.40 8.83 -18.62
CA GLN A 136 -36.98 8.66 -17.24
C GLN A 136 -38.22 8.47 -16.36
N THR A 137 -38.22 7.45 -15.51
CA THR A 137 -39.27 7.26 -14.52
C THR A 137 -39.27 8.39 -13.50
N ALA A 138 -40.46 8.74 -12.99
CA ALA A 138 -40.59 9.79 -11.99
C ALA A 138 -39.91 9.42 -10.66
N GLU A 139 -39.57 10.42 -9.85
CA GLU A 139 -39.17 10.19 -8.46
C GLU A 139 -40.35 9.62 -7.67
N ILE A 140 -40.06 8.68 -6.77
CA ILE A 140 -40.97 8.32 -5.68
C ILE A 140 -40.24 8.54 -4.34
N PRO A 141 -40.94 8.63 -3.20
CA PRO A 141 -40.26 8.80 -1.93
C PRO A 141 -39.16 7.75 -1.70
N PRO A 142 -38.09 8.09 -0.96
CA PRO A 142 -37.02 7.14 -0.68
C PRO A 142 -37.58 5.84 -0.08
N GLY A 143 -37.09 4.70 -0.57
CA GLY A 143 -37.62 3.38 -0.20
C GLY A 143 -37.09 2.85 1.12
N GLU A 144 -35.96 3.39 1.59
CA GLU A 144 -35.24 2.92 2.78
C GLU A 144 -34.84 4.08 3.69
N PRO A 145 -34.63 3.80 5.00
CA PRO A 145 -34.08 4.77 5.93
C PRO A 145 -32.57 4.96 5.72
N PRO A 146 -31.94 5.98 6.33
CA PRO A 146 -30.50 6.12 6.35
C PRO A 146 -29.82 4.94 7.06
N GLN A 147 -28.61 4.61 6.64
CA GLN A 147 -27.83 3.46 7.15
C GLN A 147 -26.73 3.94 8.11
N ASP A 148 -26.14 3.01 8.86
CA ASP A 148 -24.94 3.24 9.69
C ASP A 148 -24.99 4.51 10.56
N ILE A 149 -26.10 4.68 11.29
CA ILE A 149 -26.30 5.84 12.17
C ILE A 149 -25.34 5.75 13.37
N GLN A 150 -24.37 6.68 13.42
CA GLN A 150 -23.42 6.80 14.53
C GLN A 150 -23.71 8.05 15.35
N MET A 151 -23.67 7.89 16.67
CA MET A 151 -23.94 8.96 17.62
C MET A 151 -22.74 9.18 18.53
N ARG A 152 -22.40 10.45 18.74
CA ARG A 152 -21.26 10.88 19.55
C ARG A 152 -21.66 12.02 20.47
N VAL A 153 -21.57 11.80 21.78
CA VAL A 153 -21.72 12.89 22.76
C VAL A 153 -20.51 13.82 22.66
N SER A 154 -20.76 15.06 22.25
CA SER A 154 -19.72 16.07 22.02
C SER A 154 -19.57 17.04 23.19
N SER A 155 -20.60 17.19 24.02
CA SER A 155 -20.59 17.90 25.30
C SER A 155 -21.75 17.42 26.19
N PRO A 156 -21.83 17.84 27.47
CA PRO A 156 -22.95 17.51 28.36
C PRO A 156 -24.32 18.02 27.92
N THR A 157 -24.38 18.82 26.85
CA THR A 157 -25.62 19.36 26.28
C THR A 157 -25.68 19.21 24.76
N SER A 158 -24.79 18.40 24.16
CA SER A 158 -24.75 18.27 22.70
C SER A 158 -24.40 16.86 22.20
N LEU A 159 -25.02 16.50 21.09
CA LEU A 159 -24.90 15.21 20.42
C LEU A 159 -24.62 15.43 18.93
N GLU A 160 -23.53 14.84 18.44
CA GLU A 160 -23.23 14.77 17.01
C GLU A 160 -23.70 13.44 16.45
N ILE A 161 -24.36 13.49 15.30
CA ILE A 161 -24.97 12.33 14.65
C ILE A 161 -24.54 12.34 13.19
N ASN A 162 -24.10 11.20 12.68
CA ASN A 162 -23.76 10.98 11.27
C ASN A 162 -24.38 9.66 10.78
N TRP A 163 -24.57 9.54 9.48
CA TRP A 163 -25.23 8.39 8.85
C TRP A 163 -24.89 8.30 7.37
N ASP A 164 -25.12 7.13 6.77
CA ASP A 164 -25.03 6.90 5.34
C ASP A 164 -26.38 7.06 4.64
N ALA A 165 -26.34 7.34 3.33
CA ALA A 165 -27.53 7.52 2.53
C ALA A 165 -28.29 6.19 2.38
N PRO A 166 -29.63 6.22 2.19
CA PRO A 166 -30.39 5.00 1.90
C PRO A 166 -29.90 4.34 0.61
N GLN A 167 -29.90 3.00 0.56
CA GLN A 167 -29.51 2.28 -0.66
C GLN A 167 -30.56 2.50 -1.76
N LEU A 168 -31.84 2.47 -1.39
CA LEU A 168 -32.96 2.79 -2.27
C LEU A 168 -33.40 4.25 -2.13
N SER A 169 -32.68 5.15 -2.78
CA SER A 169 -32.97 6.59 -2.77
C SER A 169 -34.21 6.99 -3.60
N ASN A 170 -34.55 6.20 -4.62
CA ASN A 170 -35.70 6.37 -5.52
C ASN A 170 -35.82 7.77 -6.18
N GLY A 171 -34.73 8.53 -6.18
CA GLY A 171 -34.72 9.94 -6.54
C GLY A 171 -33.53 10.66 -5.91
N LYS A 172 -33.42 11.95 -6.18
CA LYS A 172 -32.36 12.77 -5.59
C LYS A 172 -32.70 13.16 -4.15
N ILE A 173 -31.96 12.63 -3.18
CA ILE A 173 -32.11 13.02 -1.78
C ILE A 173 -31.83 14.52 -1.62
N LEU A 174 -32.81 15.25 -1.08
CA LEU A 174 -32.73 16.68 -0.80
C LEU A 174 -32.26 16.96 0.63
N GLY A 175 -32.51 16.02 1.54
CA GLY A 175 -31.99 16.08 2.91
C GLY A 175 -32.64 15.05 3.82
N TYR A 176 -32.51 15.31 5.12
CA TYR A 176 -32.94 14.45 6.20
C TYR A 176 -33.69 15.23 7.28
N LYS A 177 -34.67 14.59 7.90
CA LYS A 177 -35.41 15.02 9.09
C LYS A 177 -34.95 14.18 10.28
N VAL A 178 -34.37 14.83 11.29
CA VAL A 178 -33.90 14.19 12.51
C VAL A 178 -34.88 14.51 13.63
N TYR A 179 -35.55 13.48 14.14
CA TYR A 179 -36.47 13.56 15.25
C TYR A 179 -35.80 13.12 16.53
N TYR A 180 -36.01 13.85 17.63
CA TYR A 180 -35.42 13.50 18.92
C TYR A 180 -36.35 13.84 20.09
N THR A 181 -36.35 12.98 21.10
CA THR A 181 -37.18 13.11 22.31
C THR A 181 -36.56 12.37 23.49
N THR A 182 -36.87 12.78 24.72
CA THR A 182 -36.55 12.01 25.93
C THR A 182 -37.68 11.06 26.35
N ARG A 183 -38.82 11.10 25.64
CA ARG A 183 -40.04 10.35 25.97
C ARG A 183 -40.54 9.57 24.76
N LYS A 184 -40.38 8.25 24.79
CA LYS A 184 -40.76 7.34 23.68
C LYS A 184 -42.24 7.41 23.32
N ALA A 185 -43.10 7.59 24.33
CA ALA A 185 -44.55 7.64 24.18
C ALA A 185 -45.06 8.87 23.39
N TYR A 186 -44.21 9.86 23.13
CA TYR A 186 -44.62 11.03 22.37
C TYR A 186 -44.86 10.68 20.89
N PRO A 187 -46.00 11.10 20.31
CA PRO A 187 -46.22 10.98 18.88
C PRO A 187 -45.17 11.81 18.14
N LEU A 188 -44.92 11.45 16.87
CA LEU A 188 -43.89 12.10 16.06
C LEU A 188 -44.06 13.63 16.00
N SER A 189 -45.30 14.12 15.93
CA SER A 189 -45.63 15.55 15.92
C SER A 189 -45.24 16.30 17.19
N ALA A 190 -45.05 15.61 18.31
CA ALA A 190 -44.62 16.18 19.58
C ALA A 190 -43.11 15.97 19.85
N ARG A 191 -42.40 15.23 18.98
CA ARG A 191 -40.93 15.10 19.05
C ARG A 191 -40.29 16.37 18.47
N GLN A 192 -39.14 16.76 19.01
CA GLN A 192 -38.36 17.84 18.41
C GLN A 192 -37.83 17.36 17.06
N ALA A 193 -37.77 18.26 16.06
CA ALA A 193 -37.34 17.91 14.72
C ALA A 193 -36.38 18.97 14.15
N LYS A 194 -35.29 18.53 13.53
CA LYS A 194 -34.38 19.38 12.74
C LYS A 194 -34.24 18.85 11.32
N ARG A 195 -33.99 19.74 10.36
CA ARG A 195 -33.72 19.40 8.96
C ARG A 195 -32.27 19.70 8.61
N THR A 196 -31.65 18.85 7.82
CA THR A 196 -30.30 19.08 7.27
C THR A 196 -30.20 18.50 5.86
N PRO A 197 -29.52 19.18 4.91
CA PRO A 197 -29.19 18.59 3.62
C PRO A 197 -27.98 17.65 3.69
N SER A 198 -27.23 17.67 4.80
CA SER A 198 -26.01 16.87 4.98
C SER A 198 -26.29 15.56 5.73
N GLN A 199 -25.44 14.56 5.51
CA GLN A 199 -25.40 13.27 6.22
C GLN A 199 -24.85 13.34 7.65
N LYS A 200 -24.90 14.54 8.25
CA LYS A 200 -24.47 14.80 9.63
C LYS A 200 -25.24 15.98 10.21
N ILE A 201 -25.47 15.93 11.51
CA ILE A 201 -26.05 17.04 12.27
C ILE A 201 -25.47 17.08 13.68
N ARG A 202 -25.47 18.27 14.26
CA ARG A 202 -25.23 18.49 15.68
C ARG A 202 -26.52 18.96 16.35
N LEU A 203 -26.92 18.25 17.40
CA LEU A 203 -27.99 18.65 18.30
C LEU A 203 -27.33 19.33 19.51
N ASP A 204 -27.82 20.51 19.86
CA ASP A 204 -27.36 21.32 20.98
C ASP A 204 -28.55 21.57 21.93
N ASP A 205 -28.30 22.20 23.07
CA ASP A 205 -29.29 22.51 24.11
C ASP A 205 -30.03 21.27 24.64
N LEU A 206 -29.33 20.13 24.67
CA LEU A 206 -29.83 18.89 25.24
C LEU A 206 -29.77 18.95 26.77
N LEU A 207 -30.75 18.33 27.41
CA LEU A 207 -30.78 18.20 28.85
C LEU A 207 -29.71 17.19 29.30
N PRO A 208 -28.83 17.56 30.25
CA PRO A 208 -27.92 16.61 30.85
C PRO A 208 -28.70 15.58 31.69
N ASN A 209 -28.11 14.41 31.88
CA ASN A 209 -28.71 13.26 32.56
C ASN A 209 -30.01 12.73 31.93
N ALA A 210 -30.11 12.79 30.60
CA ALA A 210 -31.28 12.31 29.88
C ALA A 210 -30.91 11.35 28.75
N THR A 211 -31.69 10.28 28.59
CA THR A 211 -31.62 9.41 27.42
C THR A 211 -32.47 10.01 26.31
N TYR A 212 -31.82 10.38 25.21
CA TYR A 212 -32.49 10.80 23.99
C TYR A 212 -32.73 9.60 23.08
N ILE A 213 -33.88 9.63 22.42
CA ILE A 213 -34.31 8.69 21.39
C ILE A 213 -34.31 9.45 20.08
N ILE A 214 -33.54 8.97 19.11
CA ILE A 214 -33.30 9.61 17.81
C ILE A 214 -33.85 8.71 16.70
N SER A 215 -34.55 9.31 15.74
CA SER A 215 -34.99 8.65 14.50
C SER A 215 -34.75 9.59 13.32
N ILE A 216 -34.34 9.08 12.17
CA ILE A 216 -33.98 9.89 11.00
C ILE A 216 -34.77 9.43 9.78
N SER A 217 -35.35 10.36 9.01
CA SER A 217 -36.06 10.10 7.76
C SER A 217 -35.43 10.90 6.61
N PRO A 218 -35.11 10.28 5.46
CA PRO A 218 -34.64 10.97 4.27
C PRO A 218 -35.84 11.55 3.49
N TYR A 219 -35.63 12.59 2.70
CA TYR A 219 -36.67 13.10 1.81
C TYR A 219 -36.10 13.55 0.46
N ASN A 220 -36.91 13.40 -0.58
CA ASN A 220 -36.66 13.89 -1.93
C ASN A 220 -37.82 14.78 -2.41
N ALA A 221 -37.92 15.09 -3.71
CA ALA A 221 -38.98 15.95 -4.23
C ALA A 221 -40.36 15.28 -4.19
N ALA A 222 -40.42 13.94 -4.23
CA ALA A 222 -41.65 13.17 -4.17
C ALA A 222 -42.21 13.03 -2.74
N GLY A 223 -41.35 13.08 -1.72
CA GLY A 223 -41.79 13.11 -0.32
C GLY A 223 -40.79 12.55 0.68
N ASP A 224 -41.30 12.22 1.86
CA ASP A 224 -40.54 11.63 2.97
C ASP A 224 -40.44 10.11 2.81
N GLY A 225 -39.24 9.59 3.02
CA GLY A 225 -38.97 8.15 3.13
C GLY A 225 -39.22 7.62 4.54
N PRO A 226 -39.07 6.31 4.75
CA PRO A 226 -39.28 5.69 6.06
C PRO A 226 -38.27 6.22 7.09
N MET A 227 -38.69 6.18 8.36
CA MET A 227 -37.79 6.50 9.48
C MET A 227 -36.89 5.31 9.81
N SER A 228 -35.68 5.62 10.26
CA SER A 228 -34.81 4.65 10.93
C SER A 228 -35.46 4.11 12.20
N ASP A 229 -34.90 3.00 12.70
CA ASP A 229 -35.18 2.53 14.06
C ASP A 229 -34.81 3.60 15.11
N ASP A 230 -35.36 3.44 16.30
CA ASP A 230 -35.07 4.30 17.45
C ASP A 230 -33.63 4.03 17.96
N HIS A 231 -32.77 5.04 17.90
CA HIS A 231 -31.42 5.00 18.49
C HIS A 231 -31.39 5.73 19.84
N TYR A 232 -30.80 5.11 20.85
CA TYR A 232 -30.78 5.63 22.22
C TYR A 232 -29.41 6.17 22.58
N CYS A 233 -29.35 7.39 23.12
CA CYS A 233 -28.11 8.01 23.58
C CYS A 233 -28.32 8.66 24.95
N LEU A 234 -27.53 8.26 25.95
CA LEU A 234 -27.52 8.86 27.27
C LEU A 234 -26.54 10.03 27.32
N ILE A 235 -27.04 11.22 27.65
CA ILE A 235 -26.20 12.40 27.93
C ILE A 235 -25.93 12.43 29.44
N LEU A 236 -24.71 12.11 29.86
CA LEU A 236 -24.35 12.09 31.29
C LEU A 236 -23.92 13.48 31.78
N PRO A 237 -24.37 13.94 32.96
CA PRO A 237 -23.92 15.19 33.56
C PRO A 237 -22.49 15.02 34.12
N GLY A 238 -21.69 16.08 34.05
CA GLY A 238 -20.45 16.15 34.83
C GLY A 238 -19.34 15.18 34.45
N VAL A 239 -19.48 14.40 33.38
CA VAL A 239 -18.41 13.54 32.83
C VAL A 239 -17.82 14.13 31.55
N PRO A 240 -16.54 13.83 31.21
CA PRO A 240 -15.93 14.35 29.99
C PRO A 240 -16.63 13.82 28.73
N ALA A 241 -16.59 14.59 27.65
CA ALA A 241 -17.04 14.13 26.34
C ALA A 241 -16.14 13.00 25.79
N GLN A 242 -16.53 12.41 24.66
CA GLN A 242 -15.70 11.41 23.99
C GLN A 242 -14.37 12.03 23.51
N PRO A 243 -13.19 11.44 23.78
CA PRO A 243 -11.92 11.87 23.20
C PRO A 243 -11.97 11.90 21.67
N LEU A 244 -11.38 12.95 21.06
CA LEU A 244 -11.42 13.18 19.61
C LEU A 244 -10.19 12.60 18.92
N ASN A 245 -10.28 12.31 17.61
CA ASN A 245 -9.16 11.89 16.77
C ASN A 245 -8.32 10.72 17.32
N LEU A 246 -8.94 9.73 17.98
CA LEU A 246 -8.25 8.53 18.42
C LEU A 246 -7.75 7.74 17.20
N ARG A 247 -6.43 7.61 17.08
CA ARG A 247 -5.78 6.92 15.96
C ARG A 247 -4.44 6.31 16.34
N THR A 248 -3.97 5.36 15.54
CA THR A 248 -2.61 4.85 15.62
C THR A 248 -1.62 5.82 14.95
N ILE A 249 -0.47 6.05 15.59
CA ILE A 249 0.69 6.74 14.99
C ILE A 249 1.61 5.70 14.35
N SER A 250 1.90 4.63 15.09
CA SER A 250 2.76 3.54 14.66
C SER A 250 2.24 2.24 15.26
N VAL A 251 2.37 1.15 14.50
CA VAL A 251 2.00 -0.19 14.93
C VAL A 251 3.16 -1.10 14.59
N GLU A 252 3.67 -1.79 15.60
CA GLU A 252 4.72 -2.80 15.48
C GLU A 252 4.16 -4.18 15.82
N ALA A 253 5.02 -5.20 15.85
CA ALA A 253 4.60 -6.56 16.13
C ALA A 253 4.18 -6.77 17.59
N ASP A 254 4.75 -6.01 18.54
CA ASP A 254 4.52 -6.17 19.98
C ASP A 254 4.02 -4.89 20.68
N SER A 255 3.80 -3.82 19.92
CA SER A 255 3.47 -2.51 20.47
C SER A 255 2.71 -1.63 19.48
N ALA A 256 1.94 -0.69 20.00
CA ALA A 256 1.22 0.29 19.21
C ALA A 256 1.22 1.65 19.91
N GLN A 257 1.56 2.71 19.18
CA GLN A 257 1.48 4.08 19.68
C GLN A 257 0.15 4.69 19.23
N LEU A 258 -0.61 5.19 20.21
CA LEU A 258 -1.91 5.80 20.03
C LEU A 258 -1.83 7.30 20.33
N MET A 259 -2.67 8.07 19.64
CA MET A 259 -2.85 9.50 19.88
C MET A 259 -4.31 9.88 19.77
N TRP A 260 -4.71 10.84 20.59
CA TRP A 260 -6.05 11.42 20.60
C TRP A 260 -5.96 12.92 20.88
N THR A 261 -7.11 13.58 20.95
CA THR A 261 -7.27 14.98 21.35
C THR A 261 -8.07 15.02 22.65
N LYS A 262 -7.68 15.93 23.55
CA LYS A 262 -8.33 16.09 24.86
C LYS A 262 -9.84 16.32 24.70
N PRO A 263 -10.69 15.57 25.42
CA PRO A 263 -12.13 15.75 25.38
C PRO A 263 -12.52 17.07 26.05
N THR A 264 -13.66 17.60 25.64
CA THR A 264 -14.33 18.72 26.31
C THR A 264 -14.79 18.26 27.69
N VAL A 265 -14.48 19.04 28.72
CA VAL A 265 -14.88 18.78 30.10
C VAL A 265 -16.03 19.76 30.46
N PRO A 266 -17.10 19.30 31.13
CA PRO A 266 -18.14 20.16 31.67
C PRO A 266 -17.59 21.33 32.50
N GLU A 267 -18.29 22.46 32.52
CA GLU A 267 -17.93 23.57 33.42
C GLU A 267 -18.00 23.12 34.88
N GLY A 268 -16.97 23.50 35.66
CA GLY A 268 -16.85 23.11 37.07
C GLY A 268 -16.24 21.74 37.32
N GLU A 269 -15.95 20.96 36.28
CA GLU A 269 -15.30 19.65 36.38
C GLU A 269 -13.85 19.67 35.89
N GLU A 270 -13.08 18.69 36.35
CA GLU A 270 -11.70 18.48 35.92
C GLU A 270 -11.52 17.08 35.32
N LEU A 271 -10.68 17.00 34.27
CA LEU A 271 -10.24 15.72 33.73
C LEU A 271 -9.15 15.14 34.65
N LEU A 272 -9.46 14.04 35.33
CA LEU A 272 -8.56 13.37 36.27
C LEU A 272 -7.55 12.46 35.57
N ASP A 273 -8.00 11.65 34.60
CA ASP A 273 -7.17 10.76 33.79
C ASP A 273 -7.91 10.32 32.52
N TYR A 274 -7.21 9.57 31.67
CA TYR A 274 -7.82 8.72 30.66
C TYR A 274 -7.72 7.26 31.06
N SER A 275 -8.81 6.53 30.85
CA SER A 275 -8.85 5.07 30.97
C SER A 275 -8.89 4.47 29.57
N LEU A 276 -7.88 3.66 29.25
CA LEU A 276 -7.73 3.00 27.96
C LEU A 276 -7.83 1.48 28.15
N TRP A 277 -8.88 0.89 27.61
CA TRP A 277 -9.10 -0.56 27.61
C TRP A 277 -8.68 -1.14 26.27
N TYR A 278 -7.99 -2.28 26.26
CA TYR A 278 -7.63 -2.97 25.03
C TYR A 278 -7.71 -4.48 25.18
N SER A 279 -8.08 -5.16 24.09
CA SER A 279 -8.18 -6.62 24.04
C SER A 279 -8.03 -7.14 22.61
N ILE A 280 -7.68 -8.42 22.46
CA ILE A 280 -7.63 -9.07 21.15
C ILE A 280 -9.08 -9.32 20.70
N SER A 281 -9.45 -8.82 19.53
CA SER A 281 -10.77 -9.00 18.94
C SER A 281 -10.88 -10.40 18.31
N ASN A 282 -11.00 -11.44 19.14
CA ASN A 282 -11.38 -12.76 18.68
C ASN A 282 -12.89 -12.74 18.49
N GLY A 283 -13.37 -12.93 17.25
CA GLY A 283 -14.75 -12.68 16.78
C GLY A 283 -15.92 -13.34 17.51
N THR A 284 -15.74 -13.92 18.69
CA THR A 284 -16.80 -14.43 19.57
C THR A 284 -16.30 -14.50 21.02
N SER A 285 -16.82 -13.63 21.89
CA SER A 285 -17.21 -13.90 23.30
C SER A 285 -17.09 -12.65 24.18
N SER A 286 -18.17 -12.38 24.90
CA SER A 286 -18.42 -11.30 25.85
C SER A 286 -17.63 -11.39 27.17
N ASN A 287 -16.50 -12.09 27.19
CA ASN A 287 -15.64 -12.27 28.38
C ASN A 287 -14.15 -12.16 28.02
N LEU A 288 -13.79 -11.21 27.16
CA LEU A 288 -12.39 -10.87 26.95
C LEU A 288 -11.89 -10.11 28.20
N LYS A 289 -10.83 -10.62 28.84
CA LYS A 289 -10.09 -9.84 29.84
C LYS A 289 -9.53 -8.62 29.12
N GLU A 290 -10.12 -7.46 29.38
CA GLU A 290 -9.60 -6.19 28.90
C GLU A 290 -8.48 -5.73 29.82
N ASP A 291 -7.32 -5.46 29.23
CA ASP A 291 -6.26 -4.77 29.96
C ASP A 291 -6.61 -3.28 30.05
N LEU A 292 -6.34 -2.67 31.21
CA LEU A 292 -6.59 -1.25 31.47
C LEU A 292 -5.27 -0.51 31.65
N LEU A 293 -5.07 0.54 30.85
CA LEU A 293 -4.01 1.52 31.01
C LEU A 293 -4.60 2.86 31.45
N VAL A 294 -4.17 3.34 32.61
CA VAL A 294 -4.53 4.68 33.13
C VAL A 294 -3.46 5.67 32.72
N ILE A 295 -3.87 6.76 32.06
CA ILE A 295 -2.99 7.76 31.45
C ILE A 295 -3.29 9.12 32.06
N LYS A 296 -2.24 9.90 32.35
CA LYS A 296 -2.38 11.22 32.98
C LYS A 296 -3.14 12.22 32.07
N PRO A 297 -3.86 13.20 32.64
CA PRO A 297 -4.75 14.07 31.87
C PRO A 297 -4.00 15.04 30.94
N GLU A 298 -2.71 15.31 31.18
CA GLU A 298 -1.87 16.13 30.31
C GLU A 298 -1.36 15.38 29.08
N GLN A 299 -1.44 14.04 29.08
CA GLN A 299 -0.97 13.21 27.99
C GLN A 299 -2.10 12.95 26.97
N THR A 300 -1.81 13.17 25.70
CA THR A 300 -2.73 12.86 24.59
C THR A 300 -2.18 11.76 23.68
N GLN A 301 -1.21 11.00 24.19
CA GLN A 301 -0.56 9.88 23.52
C GLN A 301 -0.23 8.80 24.55
N ALA A 302 -0.30 7.54 24.14
CA ALA A 302 0.14 6.39 24.92
C ALA A 302 0.73 5.31 24.01
N ILE A 303 1.63 4.49 24.57
CA ILE A 303 2.18 3.33 23.89
C ILE A 303 1.67 2.08 24.61
N LEU A 304 0.98 1.23 23.86
CA LEU A 304 0.63 -0.12 24.30
C LEU A 304 1.83 -1.04 24.05
N HIS A 305 2.21 -1.81 25.06
CA HIS A 305 3.34 -2.74 25.01
C HIS A 305 2.86 -4.17 25.26
N GLY A 306 3.65 -5.15 24.81
CA GLY A 306 3.36 -6.57 25.07
C GLY A 306 2.16 -7.10 24.27
N LEU A 307 1.86 -6.47 23.13
CA LEU A 307 0.82 -6.94 22.23
C LEU A 307 1.26 -8.24 21.52
N THR A 308 0.29 -9.06 21.16
CA THR A 308 0.50 -10.26 20.35
C THR A 308 0.65 -9.85 18.89
N SER A 309 1.65 -10.39 18.20
CA SER A 309 1.89 -10.11 16.78
C SER A 309 0.80 -10.69 15.89
N ASP A 310 0.58 -10.05 14.74
CA ASP A 310 -0.44 -10.44 13.75
C ASP A 310 -1.84 -10.66 14.34
N SER A 311 -2.24 -9.79 15.28
CA SER A 311 -3.50 -9.90 16.01
C SER A 311 -4.30 -8.61 15.88
N ASN A 312 -5.61 -8.74 15.70
CA ASN A 312 -6.53 -7.61 15.72
C ASN A 312 -6.82 -7.21 17.16
N TYR A 313 -6.67 -5.92 17.47
CA TYR A 313 -6.94 -5.33 18.76
C TYR A 313 -8.10 -4.35 18.66
N HIS A 314 -9.01 -4.44 19.63
CA HIS A 314 -10.05 -3.46 19.87
C HIS A 314 -9.66 -2.60 21.07
N VAL A 315 -9.64 -1.28 20.88
CA VAL A 315 -9.30 -0.31 21.92
C VAL A 315 -10.48 0.60 22.21
N ARG A 316 -10.70 0.88 23.50
CA ARG A 316 -11.67 1.88 23.99
C ARG A 316 -10.95 2.90 24.87
N LEU A 317 -11.25 4.18 24.70
CA LEU A 317 -10.64 5.28 25.45
C LEU A 317 -11.71 6.23 25.97
N ALA A 318 -11.74 6.48 27.28
CA ALA A 318 -12.59 7.51 27.88
C ALA A 318 -11.78 8.44 28.79
N GLY A 319 -12.20 9.71 28.86
CA GLY A 319 -11.76 10.61 29.92
C GLY A 319 -12.55 10.36 31.20
N ARG A 320 -11.92 10.54 32.37
CA ARG A 320 -12.53 10.36 33.69
C ARG A 320 -12.54 11.66 34.47
N SER A 321 -13.66 11.95 35.12
CA SER A 321 -13.85 13.09 36.05
C SER A 321 -14.21 12.58 37.45
N SER A 322 -14.54 13.51 38.35
CA SER A 322 -15.09 13.20 39.68
C SER A 322 -16.40 12.39 39.60
N ASN A 323 -17.20 12.61 38.55
CA ASN A 323 -18.47 11.93 38.32
C ASN A 323 -18.34 10.59 37.57
N GLY A 324 -17.11 10.17 37.23
CA GLY A 324 -16.84 8.91 36.54
C GLY A 324 -16.37 9.07 35.09
N HIS A 325 -16.48 7.97 34.33
CA HIS A 325 -16.02 7.89 32.93
C HIS A 325 -17.01 8.52 31.97
N GLY A 326 -16.47 9.31 31.03
CA GLY A 326 -17.19 9.81 29.88
C GLY A 326 -17.48 8.75 28.83
N THR A 327 -18.03 9.18 27.69
CA THR A 327 -18.25 8.32 26.53
C THR A 327 -16.93 7.82 25.94
N THR A 328 -16.86 6.55 25.56
CA THR A 328 -15.63 5.92 25.04
C THR A 328 -15.46 6.14 23.54
N ALA A 329 -14.28 6.55 23.08
CA ALA A 329 -13.83 6.46 21.69
C ALA A 329 -13.32 5.04 21.42
N THR A 330 -13.61 4.48 20.25
CA THR A 330 -13.17 3.12 19.86
C THR A 330 -12.21 3.17 18.69
N LEU A 331 -11.27 2.22 18.64
CA LEU A 331 -10.29 2.09 17.56
C LEU A 331 -9.90 0.62 17.39
N ASP A 332 -9.98 0.12 16.17
CA ASP A 332 -9.49 -1.20 15.79
C ASP A 332 -8.18 -1.08 15.00
N PHE A 333 -7.20 -1.93 15.31
CA PHE A 333 -5.97 -2.04 14.52
C PHE A 333 -5.41 -3.46 14.58
N ARG A 334 -4.57 -3.82 13.60
CA ARG A 334 -3.86 -5.11 13.57
C ARG A 334 -2.37 -4.89 13.80
N THR A 335 -1.79 -5.62 14.76
CA THR A 335 -0.33 -5.62 14.96
C THR A 335 0.39 -6.22 13.76
N LYS A 336 1.63 -5.78 13.50
CA LYS A 336 2.42 -6.33 12.40
C LYS A 336 2.77 -7.80 12.67
N GLU A 337 3.07 -8.53 11.60
CA GLU A 337 3.70 -9.82 11.72
C GLU A 337 5.09 -9.69 12.35
N HIS A 338 5.43 -10.65 13.22
CA HIS A 338 6.75 -10.72 13.81
C HIS A 338 7.69 -11.49 12.87
N LEU A 339 8.56 -10.77 12.16
CA LEU A 339 9.68 -11.35 11.43
C LEU A 339 10.92 -11.40 12.33
N PRO A 340 11.79 -12.42 12.19
CA PRO A 340 13.05 -12.47 12.91
C PRO A 340 13.93 -11.23 12.68
N ASP A 341 14.62 -10.80 13.73
CA ASP A 341 15.58 -9.69 13.68
C ASP A 341 16.82 -10.01 12.79
N VAL A 342 17.56 -8.97 12.39
CA VAL A 342 18.78 -9.11 11.55
C VAL A 342 19.89 -9.84 12.30
N PRO A 343 20.50 -10.90 11.73
CA PRO A 343 21.71 -11.52 12.30
C PRO A 343 22.88 -10.54 12.38
N VAL A 344 23.70 -10.63 13.43
CA VAL A 344 24.86 -9.76 13.59
C VAL A 344 26.09 -10.41 12.93
N GLY A 345 26.60 -9.83 11.85
CA GLY A 345 27.80 -10.34 11.17
C GLY A 345 29.05 -10.34 12.05
N LEU A 346 29.87 -11.37 11.90
CA LEU A 346 31.22 -11.48 12.48
C LEU A 346 32.27 -11.42 11.34
N PRO A 347 33.57 -11.25 11.65
CA PRO A 347 34.60 -11.22 10.63
C PRO A 347 34.59 -12.46 9.73
N ILE A 348 34.76 -12.26 8.42
CA ILE A 348 34.77 -13.30 7.40
C ILE A 348 36.21 -13.80 7.24
N ILE A 349 36.36 -15.11 7.03
CA ILE A 349 37.65 -15.76 6.78
C ILE A 349 37.62 -16.30 5.36
N ILE A 350 38.66 -16.03 4.57
CA ILE A 350 38.83 -16.61 3.24
C ILE A 350 39.90 -17.70 3.37
N PRO A 351 39.52 -18.99 3.47
CA PRO A 351 40.47 -20.06 3.72
C PRO A 351 41.31 -20.40 2.49
N ASP A 352 40.71 -20.29 1.30
CA ASP A 352 41.31 -20.66 0.03
C ASP A 352 40.63 -19.88 -1.14
N PRO A 353 41.18 -19.98 -2.37
CA PRO A 353 40.72 -19.22 -3.53
C PRO A 353 39.31 -19.53 -4.02
N THR A 354 38.72 -20.65 -3.59
CA THR A 354 37.40 -21.09 -4.03
C THR A 354 36.41 -21.21 -2.86
N SER A 355 36.78 -20.76 -1.66
CA SER A 355 35.93 -20.85 -0.49
C SER A 355 35.95 -19.60 0.39
N ILE A 356 34.82 -19.35 1.06
CA ILE A 356 34.66 -18.27 2.05
C ILE A 356 33.97 -18.85 3.27
N ARG A 357 34.54 -18.61 4.45
CA ARG A 357 33.94 -18.93 5.74
C ARG A 357 33.30 -17.70 6.35
N VAL A 358 31.99 -17.76 6.53
CA VAL A 358 31.16 -16.69 7.08
C VAL A 358 30.74 -17.08 8.49
N SER A 359 30.87 -16.16 9.45
CA SER A 359 30.36 -16.32 10.80
C SER A 359 29.40 -15.21 11.16
N TRP A 360 28.35 -15.52 11.92
CA TRP A 360 27.38 -14.55 12.42
C TRP A 360 26.86 -14.97 13.79
N LYS A 361 26.38 -13.99 14.55
CA LYS A 361 25.65 -14.22 15.78
C LYS A 361 24.15 -14.11 15.53
N ALA A 362 23.37 -15.03 16.10
CA ALA A 362 21.92 -14.94 16.03
C ALA A 362 21.39 -13.66 16.71
N PRO A 363 20.18 -13.20 16.33
CA PRO A 363 19.55 -12.05 16.95
C PRO A 363 19.35 -12.24 18.46
N ARG A 364 19.53 -11.16 19.24
CA ARG A 364 19.49 -11.22 20.71
C ARG A 364 18.08 -11.44 21.30
N LYS A 365 17.02 -11.24 20.52
CA LYS A 365 15.63 -11.42 20.96
C LYS A 365 15.02 -12.65 20.26
N ARG A 366 14.26 -13.44 21.04
CA ARG A 366 13.37 -14.53 20.59
C ARG A 366 14.00 -15.52 19.60
N LEU A 367 15.09 -16.17 20.05
CA LEU A 367 15.73 -17.26 19.30
C LEU A 367 14.75 -18.39 18.94
N ASP A 368 13.75 -18.61 19.80
CA ASP A 368 12.72 -19.66 19.68
C ASP A 368 11.87 -19.54 18.40
N ASP A 369 11.78 -18.35 17.82
CA ASP A 369 11.00 -18.08 16.62
C ASP A 369 11.77 -18.39 15.32
N ILE A 370 13.08 -18.65 15.40
CA ILE A 370 13.97 -18.89 14.25
C ILE A 370 14.07 -20.40 13.98
N ARG A 371 13.77 -20.81 12.76
CA ARG A 371 13.87 -22.21 12.30
C ARG A 371 15.22 -22.51 11.66
N HIS A 372 15.69 -21.62 10.81
CA HIS A 372 16.99 -21.72 10.13
C HIS A 372 17.49 -20.34 9.72
N PHE A 373 18.78 -20.23 9.43
CA PHE A 373 19.36 -19.10 8.74
C PHE A 373 19.49 -19.43 7.26
N LYS A 374 19.12 -18.49 6.40
CA LYS A 374 19.37 -18.57 4.97
C LYS A 374 20.60 -17.74 4.64
N LEU A 375 21.68 -18.41 4.25
CA LEU A 375 22.89 -17.82 3.68
C LEU A 375 22.71 -17.80 2.15
N SER A 376 22.93 -16.67 1.49
CA SER A 376 22.85 -16.56 0.03
C SER A 376 24.01 -15.76 -0.50
N TRP A 377 24.55 -16.16 -1.65
CA TRP A 377 25.65 -15.48 -2.32
C TRP A 377 25.38 -15.35 -3.81
N GLU A 378 25.76 -14.22 -4.38
CA GLU A 378 25.67 -13.96 -5.82
C GLU A 378 26.89 -13.19 -6.31
N PRO A 379 27.41 -13.48 -7.51
CA PRO A 379 28.51 -12.71 -8.09
C PRO A 379 28.03 -11.30 -8.43
N LEU A 380 28.80 -10.29 -8.04
CA LEU A 380 28.50 -8.88 -8.35
C LEU A 380 28.66 -8.55 -9.84
N GLN A 381 29.42 -9.37 -10.57
CA GLN A 381 29.59 -9.26 -12.02
C GLN A 381 28.75 -10.32 -12.73
N LYS A 382 27.77 -9.88 -13.53
CA LYS A 382 26.80 -10.75 -14.22
C LYS A 382 27.39 -11.74 -15.23
N THR A 383 28.66 -11.57 -15.60
CA THR A 383 29.37 -12.44 -16.55
C THR A 383 29.88 -13.73 -15.93
N PHE A 384 29.85 -13.85 -14.60
CA PHE A 384 30.27 -15.06 -13.88
C PHE A 384 29.04 -15.85 -13.44
N GLU A 385 28.98 -17.13 -13.79
CA GLU A 385 28.03 -18.08 -13.21
C GLU A 385 28.52 -18.47 -11.81
N GLY A 386 27.63 -18.53 -10.81
CA GLY A 386 28.05 -18.96 -9.46
C GLY A 386 27.28 -18.32 -8.29
N GLY A 387 25.96 -18.21 -8.37
CA GLY A 387 25.11 -17.83 -7.23
C GLY A 387 24.53 -19.05 -6.55
N GLY A 388 24.29 -18.97 -5.24
CA GLY A 388 23.70 -20.07 -4.48
C GLY A 388 23.09 -19.63 -3.17
N SER A 389 22.36 -20.55 -2.54
CA SER A 389 21.84 -20.35 -1.19
C SER A 389 21.91 -21.63 -0.40
N HIS A 390 22.18 -21.50 0.90
CA HIS A 390 22.28 -22.60 1.83
C HIS A 390 21.49 -22.28 3.10
N ASN A 391 20.73 -23.27 3.60
CA ASN A 391 19.95 -23.15 4.82
C ASN A 391 20.71 -23.80 5.97
N ILE A 392 21.07 -23.02 6.98
CA ILE A 392 21.74 -23.46 8.20
C ILE A 392 20.69 -23.62 9.30
N LEU A 393 20.44 -24.86 9.74
CA LEU A 393 19.51 -25.12 10.83
C LEU A 393 20.03 -24.52 12.15
N VAL A 394 19.10 -24.06 12.99
CA VAL A 394 19.44 -23.57 14.33
C VAL A 394 19.79 -24.77 15.21
N ASP A 395 21.04 -24.81 15.68
CA ASP A 395 21.48 -25.74 16.71
C ASP A 395 21.03 -25.24 18.10
N PRO A 396 20.13 -25.97 18.80
CA PRO A 396 19.63 -25.58 20.12
C PRO A 396 20.69 -25.64 21.22
N ASP A 397 21.78 -26.40 21.05
CA ASP A 397 22.83 -26.55 22.05
C ASP A 397 23.92 -25.46 21.96
N ASN A 398 23.88 -24.62 20.92
CA ASN A 398 24.84 -23.54 20.69
C ASN A 398 24.64 -22.35 21.65
N ARG A 399 25.20 -22.46 22.86
CA ARG A 399 25.13 -21.41 23.90
C ARG A 399 25.73 -20.06 23.51
N GLN A 400 26.68 -20.04 22.58
CA GLN A 400 27.29 -18.78 22.13
C GLN A 400 26.45 -18.08 21.06
N GLN A 401 25.47 -18.78 20.47
CA GLN A 401 24.61 -18.32 19.38
C GLN A 401 25.42 -17.86 18.15
N ILE A 402 26.62 -18.41 17.96
CA ILE A 402 27.52 -18.10 16.84
C ILE A 402 27.44 -19.23 15.83
N TYR A 403 27.02 -18.90 14.63
CA TYR A 403 26.87 -19.84 13.52
C TYR A 403 27.97 -19.55 12.50
N THR A 404 28.51 -20.61 11.91
CA THR A 404 29.58 -20.52 10.91
C THR A 404 29.24 -21.45 9.76
N ALA A 405 29.41 -20.96 8.54
CA ALA A 405 29.23 -21.75 7.32
C ALA A 405 30.38 -21.47 6.36
N THR A 406 30.77 -22.49 5.59
CA THR A 406 31.77 -22.35 4.51
C THR A 406 31.03 -22.47 3.19
N ILE A 407 31.16 -21.45 2.35
CA ILE A 407 30.71 -21.44 0.97
C ILE A 407 31.87 -21.96 0.14
N SER A 408 31.66 -23.02 -0.64
CA SER A 408 32.68 -23.65 -1.49
C SER A 408 32.32 -23.47 -2.97
N ASP A 409 33.19 -23.95 -3.85
CA ASP A 409 33.00 -23.95 -5.32
C ASP A 409 32.81 -22.54 -5.91
N LEU A 410 33.43 -21.54 -5.29
CA LEU A 410 33.43 -20.17 -5.78
C LEU A 410 34.50 -20.00 -6.86
N SER A 411 34.23 -19.09 -7.79
CA SER A 411 35.23 -18.67 -8.77
C SER A 411 36.33 -17.85 -8.07
N PRO A 412 37.61 -18.15 -8.31
CA PRO A 412 38.73 -17.32 -7.84
C PRO A 412 38.61 -15.88 -8.34
N GLN A 413 39.22 -14.94 -7.60
CA GLN A 413 39.26 -13.50 -7.94
C GLN A 413 37.89 -12.85 -8.23
N THR A 414 36.80 -13.41 -7.71
CA THR A 414 35.44 -12.97 -8.02
C THR A 414 34.83 -12.26 -6.83
N SER A 415 34.19 -11.12 -7.08
CA SER A 415 33.47 -10.36 -6.06
C SER A 415 32.06 -10.92 -5.89
N TYR A 416 31.72 -11.35 -4.68
CA TYR A 416 30.41 -11.87 -4.31
C TYR A 416 29.71 -10.91 -3.35
N ARG A 417 28.39 -10.76 -3.51
CA ARG A 417 27.50 -10.26 -2.47
C ARG A 417 27.06 -11.45 -1.64
N VAL A 418 27.36 -11.43 -0.35
CA VAL A 418 26.94 -12.47 0.59
C VAL A 418 25.91 -11.86 1.55
N SER A 419 24.85 -12.61 1.82
CA SER A 419 23.74 -12.19 2.67
C SER A 419 23.33 -13.30 3.64
N VAL A 420 22.98 -12.92 4.87
CA VAL A 420 22.45 -13.83 5.90
C VAL A 420 21.12 -13.28 6.42
N ALA A 421 20.08 -14.11 6.40
CA ALA A 421 18.79 -13.80 7.01
C ALA A 421 18.37 -14.89 8.00
N ALA A 422 17.70 -14.49 9.09
CA ALA A 422 17.00 -15.42 9.96
C ALA A 422 15.61 -15.74 9.38
N VAL A 423 15.24 -17.02 9.32
CA VAL A 423 13.95 -17.47 8.78
C VAL A 423 13.14 -18.09 9.91
N GLY A 424 11.97 -17.51 10.18
CA GLY A 424 11.05 -17.96 11.22
C GLY A 424 9.81 -18.65 10.65
N ILE A 425 8.87 -19.02 11.52
CA ILE A 425 7.64 -19.76 11.14
C ILE A 425 6.77 -18.96 10.15
N ARG A 426 6.76 -17.62 10.29
CA ARG A 426 5.90 -16.73 9.49
C ARG A 426 6.61 -16.10 8.29
N GLY A 427 7.93 -16.24 8.17
CA GLY A 427 8.68 -15.70 7.03
C GLY A 427 10.14 -15.39 7.31
N THR A 428 10.79 -14.80 6.30
CA THR A 428 12.21 -14.42 6.33
C THR A 428 12.37 -13.01 6.88
N GLY A 429 13.21 -12.88 7.91
CA GLY A 429 13.62 -11.60 8.48
C GLY A 429 14.51 -10.78 7.55
N ARG A 430 14.92 -9.61 8.03
CA ARG A 430 15.83 -8.72 7.27
C ARG A 430 17.22 -9.35 7.10
N THR A 431 17.85 -9.10 5.95
CA THR A 431 19.18 -9.60 5.58
C THR A 431 20.29 -8.71 6.12
N TYR A 432 21.37 -9.34 6.59
CA TYR A 432 22.67 -8.71 6.75
C TYR A 432 23.51 -8.98 5.49
N GLU A 433 23.89 -7.93 4.75
CA GLU A 433 24.61 -8.04 3.47
C GLU A 433 26.01 -7.44 3.53
N PHE A 434 26.96 -8.07 2.84
CA PHE A 434 28.32 -7.56 2.71
C PHE A 434 29.01 -8.10 1.44
N PRO A 435 29.90 -7.31 0.82
CA PRO A 435 30.72 -7.76 -0.30
C PRO A 435 31.95 -8.55 0.19
N VAL A 436 32.33 -9.60 -0.54
CA VAL A 436 33.58 -10.36 -0.34
C VAL A 436 34.25 -10.65 -1.68
N VAL A 437 35.57 -10.73 -1.72
CA VAL A 437 36.34 -11.08 -2.91
C VAL A 437 37.16 -12.34 -2.64
N THR A 438 37.04 -13.36 -3.48
CA THR A 438 37.86 -14.59 -3.40
C THR A 438 39.30 -14.32 -3.85
N THR A 439 40.27 -15.09 -3.35
CA THR A 439 41.70 -14.91 -3.67
C THR A 439 42.08 -15.61 -4.98
N TRP A 440 43.34 -15.45 -5.43
CA TRP A 440 43.89 -16.10 -6.62
C TRP A 440 44.21 -17.57 -6.35
N MET A 441 44.12 -18.43 -7.36
CA MET A 441 44.30 -19.89 -7.25
C MET A 441 45.70 -20.31 -6.72
N ASP A 442 46.67 -19.40 -6.69
CA ASP A 442 48.05 -19.65 -6.27
C ASP A 442 48.37 -18.99 -4.91
N ILE A 443 48.00 -19.65 -3.81
CA ILE A 443 48.74 -19.55 -2.53
C ILE A 443 48.86 -20.94 -1.90
N ILE A 444 49.75 -21.76 -2.45
CA ILE A 444 50.54 -22.68 -1.62
C ILE A 444 51.74 -21.85 -1.15
N ILE A 445 51.93 -21.77 0.17
CA ILE A 445 53.12 -21.16 0.78
C ILE A 445 54.34 -21.89 0.23
N LEU A 446 55.11 -21.26 -0.65
CA LEU A 446 56.52 -21.57 -0.86
C LEU A 446 57.28 -20.25 -1.10
N ASN A 447 57.89 -19.81 -0.01
CA ASN A 447 59.07 -18.98 0.11
C ASN A 447 59.67 -18.34 -1.16
N GLN A 448 59.94 -17.04 -1.00
CA GLN A 448 61.00 -16.22 -1.59
C GLN A 448 60.73 -15.52 -2.93
N GLN A 449 60.87 -14.19 -2.82
CA GLN A 449 61.40 -13.24 -3.81
C GLN A 449 60.49 -12.77 -4.97
N THR A 450 60.00 -11.54 -4.76
CA THR A 450 59.95 -10.39 -5.71
C THR A 450 58.99 -10.38 -6.90
N SER A 451 58.08 -9.38 -6.84
CA SER A 451 57.60 -8.43 -7.87
C SER A 451 57.16 -9.01 -9.23
N VAL A 452 55.88 -9.06 -9.58
CA VAL A 452 54.94 -7.96 -9.94
C VAL A 452 55.41 -7.12 -11.14
N GLU A 453 54.80 -7.39 -12.31
CA GLU A 453 54.35 -6.42 -13.32
C GLU A 453 52.90 -6.81 -13.68
N GLU A 454 51.93 -6.05 -13.18
CA GLU A 454 51.09 -5.09 -13.94
C GLU A 454 50.07 -5.72 -14.90
N ALA A 455 48.78 -5.47 -14.64
CA ALA A 455 47.91 -4.75 -15.58
C ALA A 455 46.56 -4.42 -14.96
N VAL A 456 46.12 -3.20 -15.26
CA VAL A 456 45.10 -2.40 -14.60
C VAL A 456 43.91 -2.21 -15.57
N ILE A 457 42.72 -2.63 -15.12
CA ILE A 457 41.46 -1.84 -15.09
C ILE A 457 40.72 -1.48 -16.40
N SER A 458 39.41 -1.73 -16.35
CA SER A 458 38.35 -0.75 -16.66
C SER A 458 37.42 -0.65 -15.41
N SER A 459 36.76 0.45 -15.00
CA SER A 459 36.57 1.79 -15.56
C SER A 459 36.29 2.85 -14.44
N SER A 460 36.43 4.13 -14.84
CA SER A 460 36.14 5.45 -14.22
C SER A 460 36.61 5.77 -12.78
N SER A 461 37.16 6.94 -12.41
CA SER A 461 38.07 7.98 -12.96
C SER A 461 37.95 9.23 -12.06
N LEU A 462 38.43 9.14 -10.81
CA LEU A 462 38.83 10.27 -9.94
C LEU A 462 39.36 9.78 -8.58
N GLU A 463 38.86 8.65 -8.08
CA GLU A 463 39.36 8.00 -6.85
C GLU A 463 40.69 7.26 -7.06
N LYS A 464 40.93 6.74 -8.28
CA LYS A 464 42.11 5.93 -8.61
C LYS A 464 43.41 6.73 -8.69
N THR A 465 43.38 8.01 -9.07
CA THR A 465 44.62 8.82 -9.17
C THR A 465 45.22 9.11 -7.78
N VAL A 466 44.38 9.19 -6.75
CA VAL A 466 44.84 9.40 -5.35
C VAL A 466 45.40 8.12 -4.76
N TYR A 467 44.76 6.98 -5.05
CA TYR A 467 45.19 5.67 -4.55
C TYR A 467 46.49 5.19 -5.20
N PHE A 468 46.67 5.43 -6.51
CA PHE A 468 47.88 4.99 -7.25
C PHE A 468 49.13 5.77 -6.84
N ILE A 469 49.03 7.08 -6.59
CA ILE A 469 50.16 7.90 -6.11
C ILE A 469 50.61 7.45 -4.70
N LEU A 470 49.68 6.97 -3.87
CA LEU A 470 49.99 6.46 -2.53
C LEU A 470 50.56 5.03 -2.57
N ALA A 471 50.01 4.14 -3.40
CA ALA A 471 50.45 2.75 -3.48
C ALA A 471 51.88 2.60 -4.02
N ASP A 472 52.23 3.32 -5.09
CA ASP A 472 53.56 3.25 -5.71
C ASP A 472 54.66 3.93 -4.85
N SER A 473 54.26 4.88 -4.00
CA SER A 473 55.17 5.54 -3.07
C SER A 473 55.49 4.71 -1.81
N ILE A 474 54.65 3.73 -1.47
CA ILE A 474 54.69 2.95 -0.23
C ILE A 474 55.29 1.55 -0.44
N GLN A 475 55.15 0.93 -1.62
CA GLN A 475 55.71 -0.41 -1.86
C GLN A 475 57.24 -0.51 -1.79
N ASN A 476 57.98 0.61 -1.87
CA ASN A 476 59.44 0.62 -1.74
C ASN A 476 59.98 1.05 -0.36
N ILE A 477 59.11 1.14 0.64
CA ILE A 477 59.50 1.41 2.02
C ILE A 477 58.58 0.59 2.90
N LEU A 478 58.97 -0.57 3.42
CA LEU A 478 58.70 -0.91 4.82
C LEU A 478 59.42 -2.20 5.22
N PHE A 479 60.18 -2.02 6.31
CA PHE A 479 61.06 -2.95 7.00
C PHE A 479 60.27 -4.12 7.58
N THR A 480 60.92 -5.28 7.73
CA THR A 480 60.27 -6.47 8.27
C THR A 480 59.95 -6.31 9.76
N VAL A 481 59.01 -7.12 10.28
CA VAL A 481 58.63 -7.17 11.70
C VAL A 481 59.85 -7.36 12.63
N GLU A 482 60.92 -7.96 12.13
CA GLU A 482 62.19 -8.17 12.84
C GLU A 482 63.02 -6.89 13.00
N GLU A 483 63.03 -6.01 11.99
CA GLU A 483 63.69 -4.70 12.08
C GLU A 483 62.94 -3.76 13.05
N ILE A 484 61.61 -3.84 13.09
CA ILE A 484 60.79 -3.08 14.06
C ILE A 484 61.00 -3.60 15.50
N LYS A 485 61.15 -4.91 15.69
CA LYS A 485 61.48 -5.49 17.00
C LYS A 485 62.85 -5.04 17.49
N ASN A 486 63.87 -5.03 16.62
CA ASN A 486 65.22 -4.58 16.96
C ASN A 486 65.29 -3.08 17.28
N ILE A 487 64.54 -2.23 16.56
CA ILE A 487 64.52 -0.77 16.82
C ILE A 487 63.72 -0.43 18.09
N SER A 488 62.74 -1.25 18.48
CA SER A 488 61.93 -1.02 19.68
C SER A 488 62.70 -1.10 21.02
N ALA A 489 63.96 -1.57 21.00
CA ALA A 489 64.81 -1.63 22.17
C ALA A 489 65.43 -0.27 22.56
N GLU A 490 65.48 0.71 21.65
CA GLU A 490 66.21 1.97 21.87
C GLU A 490 65.33 3.23 22.00
N ASP A 491 64.01 3.15 21.76
CA ASP A 491 63.14 4.34 21.80
C ASP A 491 62.36 4.49 23.12
N SER A 492 62.59 5.59 23.84
CA SER A 492 61.98 5.89 25.13
C SER A 492 60.46 6.12 25.11
N VAL A 493 59.87 6.26 23.93
CA VAL A 493 58.43 6.56 23.75
C VAL A 493 57.54 5.32 23.86
N THR A 494 58.02 4.12 23.54
CA THR A 494 57.23 2.87 23.65
C THR A 494 57.28 2.26 25.05
N ARG A 495 58.22 2.67 25.93
CA ARG A 495 58.39 2.11 27.28
C ARG A 495 57.46 2.71 28.34
N LYS A 496 56.94 3.92 28.16
CA LYS A 496 56.00 4.54 29.10
C LYS A 496 54.61 4.56 28.50
N GLY A 497 53.79 3.59 28.90
CA GLY A 497 52.35 3.69 28.73
C GLY A 497 51.85 5.02 29.28
N MET A 498 51.37 5.89 28.39
CA MET A 498 50.74 7.17 28.75
C MET A 498 49.52 7.34 27.87
N LYS A 499 48.33 6.99 28.38
CA LYS A 499 47.46 7.87 29.19
C LYS A 499 47.26 9.23 28.51
N PHE A 500 46.20 9.34 27.72
CA PHE A 500 45.40 10.56 27.67
C PHE A 500 43.93 10.23 27.95
N VAL A 501 43.40 11.04 28.86
CA VAL A 501 42.09 10.96 29.51
C VAL A 501 41.11 11.80 28.69
N TYR A 502 39.99 11.18 28.29
CA TYR A 502 38.70 11.73 27.85
C TYR A 502 38.65 12.67 26.62
N TYR A 503 38.27 12.10 25.47
CA TYR A 503 37.02 12.31 24.71
C TYR A 503 37.27 11.72 23.30
N HIS A 504 36.46 10.73 22.90
CA HIS A 504 36.66 9.78 21.78
C HIS A 504 37.72 8.70 22.05
N ARG A 505 37.25 7.45 22.20
CA ARG A 505 38.11 6.25 22.27
C ARG A 505 38.82 6.09 20.93
N LYS A 506 40.01 6.67 20.79
CA LYS A 506 40.90 6.35 19.68
C LYS A 506 41.56 5.00 19.93
N VAL A 507 41.41 4.06 19.01
CA VAL A 507 41.90 2.68 19.16
C VAL A 507 43.23 2.57 18.42
N LEU A 508 44.23 2.07 19.13
CA LEU A 508 45.48 1.63 18.50
C LEU A 508 45.31 0.21 18.02
N SER A 509 45.53 -0.03 16.73
CA SER A 509 45.41 -1.34 16.10
C SER A 509 46.63 -1.60 15.22
N ILE A 510 46.96 -2.87 15.03
CA ILE A 510 47.96 -3.28 14.05
C ILE A 510 47.19 -3.92 12.90
N ILE A 511 47.31 -3.37 11.70
CA ILE A 511 46.63 -3.84 10.50
C ILE A 511 47.71 -3.99 9.44
N ASP A 512 47.81 -5.19 8.86
CA ASP A 512 48.79 -5.52 7.80
C ASP A 512 50.24 -5.13 8.14
N SER A 513 50.65 -5.39 9.39
CA SER A 513 51.97 -5.04 9.96
C SER A 513 52.24 -3.54 10.17
N TYR A 514 51.24 -2.69 9.97
CA TYR A 514 51.33 -1.25 10.25
C TYR A 514 50.66 -0.88 11.57
N LEU A 515 51.28 0.00 12.33
CA LEU A 515 50.69 0.55 13.55
C LEU A 515 49.73 1.68 13.18
N MET A 516 48.46 1.53 13.54
CA MET A 516 47.38 2.46 13.24
C MET A 516 46.87 3.12 14.52
N LEU A 517 46.52 4.40 14.43
CA LEU A 517 45.75 5.13 15.43
C LEU A 517 44.43 5.56 14.77
N ASP A 518 43.34 4.85 15.09
CA ASP A 518 42.10 4.83 14.30
C ASP A 518 42.40 4.46 12.83
N GLU A 519 42.09 5.34 11.88
CA GLU A 519 42.32 5.14 10.44
C GLU A 519 43.63 5.77 9.93
N ARG A 520 44.56 6.12 10.84
CA ARG A 520 45.83 6.78 10.48
C ARG A 520 47.04 5.93 10.75
N VAL A 521 47.97 5.90 9.80
CA VAL A 521 49.27 5.22 9.94
C VAL A 521 50.17 6.02 10.87
N VAL A 522 50.68 5.36 11.91
CA VAL A 522 51.61 5.95 12.87
C VAL A 522 53.03 5.90 12.30
N VAL A 523 53.67 7.07 12.18
CA VAL A 523 55.02 7.22 11.62
C VAL A 523 56.02 7.48 12.75
N PRO A 524 57.08 6.66 12.92
CA PRO A 524 58.13 6.92 13.90
C PRO A 524 58.88 8.23 13.64
N ALA A 525 59.27 8.92 14.71
CA ALA A 525 59.88 10.25 14.63
C ALA A 525 61.18 10.27 13.79
N ALA A 526 61.97 9.19 13.83
CA ALA A 526 63.20 9.04 13.06
C ALA A 526 62.98 9.04 11.53
N LEU A 527 61.81 8.58 11.07
CA LEU A 527 61.49 8.44 9.64
C LEU A 527 60.71 9.62 9.06
N LYS A 528 60.23 10.52 9.93
CA LYS A 528 59.48 11.75 9.60
C LYS A 528 60.13 12.57 8.48
N GLN A 529 61.44 12.80 8.54
CA GLN A 529 62.17 13.62 7.56
C GLN A 529 62.27 12.98 6.17
N ARG A 530 62.21 11.64 6.07
CA ARG A 530 62.18 10.91 4.78
C ARG A 530 60.80 10.97 4.15
N VAL A 531 59.75 10.72 4.95
CA VAL A 531 58.35 10.79 4.50
C VAL A 531 58.02 12.21 3.99
N LEU A 532 58.42 13.23 4.75
CA LEU A 532 58.24 14.63 4.34
C LEU A 532 59.03 15.00 3.08
N ARG A 533 60.20 14.40 2.83
CA ARG A 533 60.96 14.61 1.57
C ARG A 533 60.30 13.94 0.38
N LYS A 534 59.73 12.74 0.56
CA LYS A 534 59.01 12.03 -0.51
C LYS A 534 57.71 12.75 -0.89
N PHE A 535 57.00 13.31 0.09
CA PHE A 535 55.89 14.24 -0.17
C PHE A 535 56.31 15.53 -0.89
N ARG A 536 57.58 15.95 -0.82
CA ARG A 536 58.11 17.12 -1.54
C ARG A 536 58.55 16.80 -2.97
N SER A 537 58.95 15.56 -3.27
CA SER A 537 59.41 15.15 -4.60
C SER A 537 58.28 14.72 -5.54
N SER A 538 57.13 14.30 -5.03
CA SER A 538 55.97 13.86 -5.83
C SER A 538 55.03 15.03 -6.21
N HIS A 539 55.52 15.95 -7.06
CA HIS A 539 54.81 16.94 -7.92
C HIS A 539 53.76 17.96 -7.34
N PRO A 540 53.49 19.10 -8.03
CA PRO A 540 53.20 20.40 -7.42
C PRO A 540 51.69 20.68 -7.23
N GLY A 541 51.08 20.05 -6.23
CA GLY A 541 49.69 20.33 -5.80
C GLY A 541 49.63 20.72 -4.32
N LEU A 542 50.29 21.83 -3.97
CA LEU A 542 50.96 21.98 -2.67
C LEU A 542 50.09 22.02 -1.39
N ASN A 543 48.77 22.22 -1.46
CA ASN A 543 47.93 22.39 -0.26
C ASN A 543 46.87 21.30 -0.05
N ARG A 544 46.29 20.74 -1.12
CA ARG A 544 45.23 19.71 -1.00
C ARG A 544 45.81 18.34 -0.66
N MET A 545 46.94 17.96 -1.29
CA MET A 545 47.63 16.70 -0.98
C MET A 545 48.28 16.69 0.40
N LYS A 546 48.86 17.81 0.86
CA LYS A 546 49.40 17.89 2.23
C LYS A 546 48.31 17.70 3.28
N THR A 547 47.12 18.25 3.03
CA THR A 547 45.96 18.11 3.93
C THR A 547 45.45 16.67 3.98
N LEU A 548 45.41 15.98 2.82
CA LEU A 548 45.06 14.56 2.74
C LEU A 548 46.11 13.67 3.42
N ALA A 549 47.40 13.86 3.15
CA ALA A 549 48.46 13.07 3.77
C ALA A 549 48.51 13.21 5.30
N ILE A 550 48.24 14.41 5.83
CA ILE A 550 48.06 14.67 7.28
C ILE A 550 46.78 14.00 7.82
N GLY A 551 45.77 13.82 6.97
CA GLY A 551 44.55 13.10 7.29
C GLY A 551 44.76 11.60 7.48
N TYR A 552 45.73 11.00 6.78
CA TYR A 552 46.02 9.57 6.78
C TYR A 552 47.27 9.16 7.58
N THR A 553 48.10 10.10 8.02
CA THR A 553 49.32 9.81 8.81
C THR A 553 49.32 10.55 10.15
N TYR A 554 49.99 9.97 11.15
CA TYR A 554 50.13 10.56 12.48
C TYR A 554 51.54 10.35 13.03
N TRP A 555 52.13 11.39 13.61
CA TRP A 555 53.30 11.26 14.50
C TRP A 555 53.18 12.26 15.67
N PRO A 556 53.78 11.93 16.83
CA PRO A 556 53.72 12.82 18.00
C PRO A 556 54.24 14.22 17.67
N GLY A 557 53.44 15.26 17.96
CA GLY A 557 53.82 16.66 17.72
C GLY A 557 53.58 17.20 16.30
N MET A 558 53.01 16.40 15.39
CA MET A 558 52.75 16.80 13.98
C MET A 558 52.03 18.15 13.81
N TYR A 559 51.10 18.49 14.70
CA TYR A 559 50.35 19.75 14.63
C TYR A 559 51.13 20.97 15.15
N LYS A 560 52.22 20.77 15.91
CA LYS A 560 53.15 21.84 16.32
C LYS A 560 54.19 22.17 15.23
N ASP A 561 54.48 21.25 14.31
CA ASP A 561 55.41 21.42 13.17
C ASP A 561 54.85 22.24 11.98
N ARG A 562 53.60 22.72 12.06
CA ARG A 562 52.92 23.41 10.94
C ARG A 562 53.67 24.67 10.47
N THR A 563 54.47 25.29 11.34
CA THR A 563 55.36 26.43 11.05
C THR A 563 56.59 26.07 10.21
N ALA A 564 57.06 24.80 10.22
CA ALA A 564 58.11 24.33 9.31
C ALA A 564 57.58 24.10 7.88
N CYS A 565 56.31 23.70 7.75
CA CYS A 565 55.65 23.57 6.44
C CYS A 565 55.30 24.91 5.78
N GLN A 566 55.15 25.99 6.55
CA GLN A 566 54.90 27.35 6.02
C GLN A 566 56.14 28.03 5.42
N ARG A 567 57.36 27.73 5.91
CA ARG A 567 58.61 28.26 5.31
C ARG A 567 58.95 27.68 3.93
N LEU A 568 58.35 26.56 3.54
CA LEU A 568 58.59 25.91 2.23
C LEU A 568 57.67 26.41 1.12
N THR A 569 56.57 27.10 1.46
CA THR A 569 55.68 27.71 0.48
C THR A 569 56.24 29.05 -0.05
N GLN A 570 57.21 29.65 0.65
CA GLN A 570 57.83 30.93 0.25
C GLN A 570 58.95 30.77 -0.79
N MET A 571 59.57 29.59 -0.94
CA MET A 571 60.65 29.37 -1.92
C MET A 571 60.16 28.94 -3.32
N SER A 572 58.90 28.49 -3.48
CA SER A 572 58.37 28.10 -4.80
C SER A 572 57.98 29.30 -5.69
N LYS A 573 58.03 30.53 -5.17
CA LYS A 573 57.83 31.77 -5.94
C LYS A 573 59.08 32.25 -6.70
N LEU A 574 60.25 31.64 -6.48
CA LEU A 574 61.51 32.07 -7.09
C LEU A 574 61.88 31.33 -8.40
N TRP A 575 61.09 30.34 -8.83
CA TRP A 575 61.45 29.47 -9.97
C TRP A 575 60.36 29.36 -11.05
N GLN A 576 59.48 30.37 -11.15
CA GLN A 576 58.67 30.59 -12.35
C GLN A 576 59.19 31.81 -13.11
N LYS A 577 60.19 31.59 -13.96
CA LYS A 577 60.37 32.37 -15.20
C LYS A 577 60.60 31.36 -16.32
N PRO A 578 59.78 31.36 -17.38
CA PRO A 578 60.05 30.53 -18.55
C PRO A 578 61.15 31.22 -19.37
N SER A 579 62.21 30.50 -19.72
CA SER A 579 63.14 30.91 -20.77
C SER A 579 62.99 29.97 -21.96
N THR A 580 62.28 30.51 -22.96
CA THR A 580 62.17 30.14 -24.39
C THR A 580 61.76 28.74 -24.76
#